data_AF-A0A9D7A0B7-F1
#
_entry.id   AF-A0A9D7A0B7-F1
#
_cell.length_a   1.000
_cell.length_b   1.000
_cell.length_c   1.000
_cell.angle_alpha   90.00
_cell.angle_beta   90.00
_cell.angle_gamma   90.00
#
_symmetry.space_group_name_H-M   'P 1'
#
loop_
_entity.id
_entity.type
_entity.pdbx_description
1 polymer ?
#
loop_
_entity_poly.entity_id
_entity_poly.type
_entity_poly.pdbx_seq_one_letter_code
_entity_poly.pdbx_strand_id
1 'polypeptide(L)'
;MSTFEPHRTHAYITLFLPTALIVLLSLLGCTIPQPSPTPQPTRSYAWDNEEYWVYSVWLAEQYGGYKGTLVIQEDTHAWSFGMGPNLREWIKERIPSITTEFIDDFETRNKISHRIDNRSVLSNATIVNSSDLKAAYRDENVCKQFDAKYPLAQIVFFSRVGLDSKREQAIFHVRDAFVYTFSGRGCRVEAGSGKMVFLIKISGRWIIKEKMTTFIS
;
A
#
# COMPACT_ATOMS: atom_id res chain seq x y z
N MET A 1 39.53 -19.05 -29.72
CA MET A 1 40.02 -20.15 -28.85
C MET A 1 40.59 -19.50 -27.60
N SER A 2 39.83 -19.51 -26.51
CA SER A 2 40.25 -18.96 -25.21
C SER A 2 39.86 -19.98 -24.15
N THR A 3 40.80 -20.23 -23.25
CA THR A 3 40.95 -21.44 -22.43
C THR A 3 40.10 -21.38 -21.17
N PHE A 4 39.50 -22.53 -20.88
CA PHE A 4 38.67 -22.86 -19.73
C PHE A 4 39.59 -23.18 -18.53
N GLU A 5 39.46 -22.50 -17.40
CA GLU A 5 40.02 -22.95 -16.12
C GLU A 5 38.88 -23.32 -15.17
N PRO A 6 38.78 -24.58 -14.71
CA PRO A 6 38.03 -24.94 -13.52
C PRO A 6 38.97 -25.06 -12.32
N HIS A 7 38.36 -24.99 -11.12
CA HIS A 7 38.76 -25.64 -9.85
C HIS A 7 38.74 -24.66 -8.67
N ARG A 8 37.87 -24.96 -7.69
CA ARG A 8 38.31 -25.44 -6.37
C ARG A 8 37.12 -25.87 -5.52
N THR A 9 36.94 -27.18 -5.45
CA THR A 9 36.14 -27.87 -4.44
C THR A 9 36.99 -27.98 -3.17
N HIS A 10 36.52 -27.42 -2.07
CA HIS A 10 37.06 -27.74 -0.74
C HIS A 10 35.96 -28.36 0.11
N ALA A 11 36.07 -29.68 0.26
CA ALA A 11 35.42 -30.44 1.32
C ALA A 11 36.20 -30.22 2.61
N TYR A 12 35.51 -29.95 3.72
CA TYR A 12 36.04 -30.20 5.05
C TYR A 12 35.02 -30.96 5.90
N ILE A 13 35.47 -32.16 6.25
CA ILE A 13 34.95 -33.12 7.20
C ILE A 13 35.41 -32.68 8.59
N THR A 14 34.50 -32.64 9.56
CA THR A 14 34.86 -32.69 10.99
C THR A 14 33.67 -33.24 11.77
N LEU A 15 33.64 -34.56 11.96
CA LEU A 15 34.11 -35.30 13.14
C LEU A 15 33.14 -35.26 14.33
N PHE A 16 32.44 -36.38 14.46
CA PHE A 16 31.79 -36.90 15.66
C PHE A 16 32.69 -36.83 16.89
N LEU A 17 32.11 -36.56 18.06
CA LEU A 17 32.57 -36.98 19.38
C LEU A 17 31.46 -36.63 20.43
N PRO A 18 31.45 -37.24 21.62
CA PRO A 18 30.58 -38.36 21.94
C PRO A 18 29.51 -38.01 22.98
N THR A 19 28.56 -38.94 23.08
CA THR A 19 27.67 -39.20 24.23
C THR A 19 28.32 -38.87 25.58
N ALA A 20 27.85 -37.78 26.20
CA ALA A 20 28.00 -37.53 27.63
C ALA A 20 26.65 -37.81 28.32
N LEU A 21 26.63 -38.97 28.98
CA LEU A 21 25.64 -39.42 29.95
C LEU A 21 25.72 -38.53 31.21
N ILE A 22 24.62 -38.56 32.00
CA ILE A 22 24.50 -38.04 33.38
C ILE A 22 24.21 -36.52 33.37
N VAL A 23 23.04 -36.03 33.80
CA VAL A 23 22.55 -36.05 35.19
C VAL A 23 21.02 -35.99 35.20
N LEU A 24 20.40 -37.05 35.72
CA LEU A 24 18.98 -37.08 36.10
C LEU A 24 18.84 -36.34 37.44
N LEU A 25 18.82 -34.99 37.40
CA LEU A 25 18.58 -34.16 38.57
C LEU A 25 17.08 -33.91 38.74
N SER A 26 16.56 -34.41 39.85
CA SER A 26 15.27 -34.13 40.45
C SER A 26 14.91 -32.64 40.41
N LEU A 27 14.02 -32.28 39.48
CA LEU A 27 13.18 -31.10 39.58
C LEU A 27 11.73 -31.59 39.63
N LEU A 28 11.25 -31.82 40.86
CA LEU A 28 9.89 -31.48 41.24
C LEU A 28 9.73 -29.97 41.03
N GLY A 29 9.73 -29.55 39.77
CA GLY A 29 9.36 -28.22 39.38
C GLY A 29 7.88 -28.11 39.65
N CYS A 30 7.53 -27.35 40.68
CA CYS A 30 6.23 -26.71 40.73
C CYS A 30 5.93 -26.23 39.31
N THR A 31 4.90 -26.80 38.69
CA THR A 31 4.30 -26.24 37.48
C THR A 31 3.75 -24.88 37.89
N ILE A 32 4.63 -23.87 37.91
CA ILE A 32 4.23 -22.47 37.91
C ILE A 32 3.30 -22.40 36.71
N PRO A 33 2.01 -22.09 36.90
CA PRO A 33 1.10 -21.91 35.79
C PRO A 33 1.77 -20.89 34.87
N GLN A 34 2.23 -21.36 33.70
CA GLN A 34 2.81 -20.47 32.71
C GLN A 34 1.72 -19.42 32.47
N PRO A 35 1.96 -18.14 32.83
CA PRO A 35 0.93 -17.12 32.70
C PRO A 35 0.46 -17.23 31.27
N SER A 36 -0.84 -17.52 31.11
CA SER A 36 -1.45 -17.61 29.79
C SER A 36 -0.99 -16.37 29.06
N PRO A 37 -0.35 -16.50 27.87
CA PRO A 37 0.22 -15.37 27.18
C PRO A 37 -0.86 -14.30 27.18
N THR A 38 -0.61 -13.20 27.89
CA THR A 38 -1.54 -12.09 27.97
C THR A 38 -1.93 -11.85 26.52
N PRO A 39 -3.22 -12.04 26.15
CA PRO A 39 -3.61 -11.90 24.75
C PRO A 39 -3.05 -10.55 24.34
N GLN A 40 -2.04 -10.58 23.46
CA GLN A 40 -1.51 -9.34 22.90
C GLN A 40 -2.75 -8.61 22.45
N PRO A 41 -3.00 -7.37 22.90
CA PRO A 41 -4.21 -6.65 22.55
C PRO A 41 -4.33 -6.83 21.06
N THR A 42 -5.33 -7.62 20.64
CA THR A 42 -5.55 -7.92 19.23
C THR A 42 -5.77 -6.55 18.67
N ARG A 43 -4.72 -5.99 18.04
CA ARG A 43 -4.62 -4.57 17.70
C ARG A 43 -5.87 -4.33 16.87
N SER A 44 -6.89 -3.78 17.53
CA SER A 44 -8.23 -4.03 17.04
C SER A 44 -8.29 -3.37 15.67
N TYR A 45 -8.87 -4.08 14.70
CA TYR A 45 -9.01 -3.64 13.31
C TYR A 45 -9.69 -2.26 13.14
N ALA A 46 -10.00 -1.55 14.23
CA ALA A 46 -10.37 -0.14 14.26
C ALA A 46 -9.35 0.80 13.59
N TRP A 47 -8.09 0.38 13.42
CA TRP A 47 -7.07 1.16 12.68
C TRP A 47 -7.46 1.35 11.21
N ASP A 48 -8.18 0.39 10.62
CA ASP A 48 -8.51 0.40 9.21
C ASP A 48 -9.64 1.38 8.88
N ASN A 49 -10.65 1.54 9.73
CA ASN A 49 -11.87 2.26 9.36
C ASN A 49 -11.61 3.72 8.96
N GLU A 50 -10.70 4.43 9.63
CA GLU A 50 -10.41 5.83 9.31
C GLU A 50 -9.73 5.99 7.96
N GLU A 51 -8.82 5.10 7.60
CA GLU A 51 -8.15 5.10 6.29
C GLU A 51 -9.19 4.97 5.17
N TYR A 52 -10.14 4.03 5.30
CA TYR A 52 -11.24 3.89 4.34
C TYR A 52 -12.18 5.10 4.30
N TRP A 53 -12.47 5.76 5.44
CA TRP A 53 -13.24 7.00 5.44
C TRP A 53 -12.52 8.12 4.69
N VAL A 54 -11.21 8.25 4.88
CA VAL A 54 -10.39 9.23 4.16
C VAL A 54 -10.42 8.97 2.65
N TYR A 55 -10.27 7.72 2.20
CA TYR A 55 -10.44 7.37 0.79
C TYR A 55 -11.84 7.72 0.27
N SER A 56 -12.89 7.42 1.04
CA SER A 56 -14.28 7.68 0.63
C SER A 56 -14.55 9.17 0.40
N VAL A 57 -13.95 10.07 1.20
CA VAL A 57 -14.09 11.53 1.01
C VAL A 57 -13.48 11.96 -0.32
N TRP A 58 -12.30 11.45 -0.65
CA TRP A 58 -11.67 11.72 -1.96
C TRP A 58 -12.50 11.19 -3.12
N LEU A 59 -12.95 9.93 -3.03
CA LEU A 59 -13.76 9.32 -4.08
C LEU A 59 -15.08 10.06 -4.29
N ALA A 60 -15.74 10.48 -3.21
CA ALA A 60 -16.96 11.27 -3.31
C ALA A 60 -16.72 12.64 -3.97
N GLU A 61 -15.65 13.34 -3.59
CA GLU A 61 -15.33 14.65 -4.18
C GLU A 61 -14.97 14.55 -5.67
N GLN A 62 -14.14 13.58 -6.06
CA GLN A 62 -13.66 13.47 -7.43
C GLN A 62 -14.63 12.74 -8.36
N TYR A 63 -15.32 11.71 -7.84
CA TYR A 63 -16.05 10.74 -8.65
C TYR A 63 -17.53 10.62 -8.28
N GLY A 64 -18.07 11.46 -7.38
CA GLY A 64 -19.48 11.42 -7.00
C GLY A 64 -20.47 11.61 -8.15
N GLY A 65 -20.04 12.22 -9.26
CA GLY A 65 -20.82 12.37 -10.50
C GLY A 65 -20.40 11.42 -11.63
N TYR A 66 -19.38 10.58 -11.43
CA TYR A 66 -18.84 9.72 -12.48
C TYR A 66 -19.86 8.66 -12.91
N LYS A 67 -19.97 8.44 -14.22
CA LYS A 67 -20.93 7.50 -14.82
C LYS A 67 -20.32 6.17 -15.25
N GLY A 68 -18.99 6.10 -15.31
CA GLY A 68 -18.26 4.88 -15.64
C GLY A 68 -17.99 4.00 -14.42
N THR A 69 -17.18 2.96 -14.61
CA THR A 69 -16.76 2.09 -13.51
C THR A 69 -15.56 2.69 -12.79
N LEU A 70 -15.66 2.91 -11.49
CA LEU A 70 -14.49 3.22 -10.67
C LEU A 70 -13.80 1.91 -10.29
N VAL A 71 -12.56 1.71 -10.73
CA VAL A 71 -11.73 0.55 -10.39
C VAL A 71 -10.65 0.96 -9.41
N ILE A 72 -10.51 0.26 -8.29
CA ILE A 72 -9.45 0.48 -7.30
C ILE A 72 -8.50 -0.72 -7.34
N GLN A 73 -7.19 -0.47 -7.43
CA GLN A 73 -6.22 -1.55 -7.25
C GLN A 73 -6.27 -2.06 -5.81
N GLU A 74 -6.40 -3.36 -5.65
CA GLU A 74 -6.53 -4.05 -4.37
C GLU A 74 -5.37 -3.77 -3.41
N ASP A 75 -4.14 -3.72 -3.89
CA ASP A 75 -2.99 -3.41 -3.05
C ASP A 75 -2.66 -1.91 -3.12
N THR A 76 -2.55 -1.26 -1.96
CA THR A 76 -2.01 0.10 -1.89
C THR A 76 -0.58 0.08 -2.41
N HIS A 77 -0.21 1.05 -3.24
CA HIS A 77 1.14 1.10 -3.76
C HIS A 77 2.11 1.56 -2.66
N ALA A 78 3.01 0.65 -2.25
CA ALA A 78 4.19 1.04 -1.47
C ALA A 78 5.03 1.98 -2.35
N TRP A 79 5.09 3.25 -1.97
CA TRP A 79 5.62 4.29 -2.84
C TRP A 79 7.14 4.37 -2.70
N SER A 80 7.86 4.09 -3.79
CA SER A 80 9.29 4.37 -3.95
C SER A 80 9.60 5.32 -5.13
N PHE A 81 8.59 5.69 -5.94
CA PHE A 81 8.78 6.46 -7.16
C PHE A 81 8.73 7.98 -6.96
N GLY A 82 9.85 8.64 -7.24
CA GLY A 82 9.88 9.96 -7.89
C GLY A 82 9.61 11.18 -7.02
N MET A 83 9.16 11.01 -5.77
CA MET A 83 9.20 12.12 -4.83
C MET A 83 10.64 12.24 -4.37
N GLY A 84 11.40 13.10 -5.07
CA GLY A 84 12.82 13.32 -4.81
C GLY A 84 13.09 13.67 -3.34
N PRO A 85 14.36 13.84 -2.96
CA PRO A 85 14.77 14.12 -1.57
C PRO A 85 14.06 15.31 -0.90
N ASN A 86 13.25 16.09 -1.65
CA ASN A 86 12.56 17.29 -1.22
C ASN A 86 11.06 17.08 -0.91
N LEU A 87 10.51 15.86 -0.94
CA LEU A 87 9.08 15.66 -0.66
C LEU A 87 8.67 16.22 0.70
N ARG A 88 9.46 15.87 1.71
CA ARG A 88 9.20 16.24 3.09
C ARG A 88 9.19 17.76 3.24
N GLU A 89 10.15 18.42 2.60
CA GLU A 89 10.30 19.87 2.54
C GLU A 89 9.09 20.49 1.84
N TRP A 90 8.71 19.94 0.68
CA TRP A 90 7.55 20.40 -0.07
C TRP A 90 6.24 20.25 0.71
N ILE A 91 6.05 19.14 1.43
CA ILE A 91 4.90 18.92 2.32
C ILE A 91 4.92 19.96 3.45
N LYS A 92 6.06 20.21 4.09
CA LYS A 92 6.21 21.20 5.18
C LYS A 92 5.95 22.63 4.70
N GLU A 93 6.41 22.98 3.50
CA GLU A 93 6.17 24.30 2.90
C GLU A 93 4.69 24.52 2.59
N ARG A 94 4.01 23.50 2.06
CA ARG A 94 2.60 23.59 1.66
C ARG A 94 1.62 23.41 2.81
N ILE A 95 2.02 22.69 3.84
CA ILE A 95 1.20 22.39 5.02
C ILE A 95 1.99 22.76 6.27
N PRO A 96 2.12 24.06 6.62
CA PRO A 96 2.97 24.50 7.74
C PRO A 96 2.53 23.94 9.11
N SER A 97 1.30 23.46 9.22
CA SER A 97 0.77 22.82 10.44
C SER A 97 1.18 21.36 10.59
N ILE A 98 1.83 20.76 9.59
CA ILE A 98 2.20 19.36 9.61
C ILE A 98 3.39 19.12 10.54
N THR A 99 3.31 18.12 11.41
CA THR A 99 4.42 17.77 12.30
C THR A 99 5.37 16.80 11.61
N THR A 100 6.64 16.78 12.02
CA THR A 100 7.62 15.81 11.53
C THR A 100 7.18 14.37 11.82
N GLU A 101 6.64 14.12 13.02
CA GLU A 101 6.08 12.83 13.43
C GLU A 101 5.01 12.32 12.45
N PHE A 102 4.12 13.20 12.00
CA PHE A 102 3.06 12.83 11.06
C PHE A 102 3.63 12.47 9.68
N ILE A 103 4.65 13.19 9.20
CA ILE A 103 5.36 12.81 7.96
C ILE A 103 6.07 11.46 8.14
N ASP A 104 6.70 11.22 9.29
CA ASP A 104 7.37 9.94 9.58
C ASP A 104 6.38 8.75 9.58
N ASP A 105 5.17 8.91 10.15
CA ASP A 105 4.11 7.90 10.09
C ASP A 105 3.69 7.63 8.64
N PHE A 106 3.43 8.68 7.86
CA PHE A 106 3.07 8.55 6.45
C PHE A 106 4.14 7.80 5.66
N GLU A 107 5.41 8.19 5.77
CA GLU A 107 6.54 7.53 5.09
C GLU A 107 6.70 6.08 5.56
N THR A 108 6.58 5.83 6.87
CA THR A 108 6.75 4.49 7.43
C THR A 108 5.66 3.54 6.98
N ARG A 109 4.40 3.97 6.98
CA ARG A 109 3.27 3.16 6.50
C ARG A 109 3.41 2.81 5.03
N ASN A 110 3.87 3.75 4.22
CA ASN A 110 4.02 3.56 2.77
C ASN A 110 5.22 2.71 2.36
N LYS A 111 6.04 2.24 3.31
CA LYS A 111 7.05 1.19 3.06
C LYS A 111 6.43 -0.19 2.85
N ILE A 112 5.19 -0.40 3.32
CA ILE A 112 4.52 -1.71 3.31
C ILE A 112 3.17 -1.58 2.60
N SER A 113 3.00 -2.37 1.55
CA SER A 113 1.72 -2.50 0.86
C SER A 113 0.63 -3.06 1.80
N HIS A 114 -0.59 -2.60 1.64
CA HIS A 114 -1.77 -3.08 2.35
C HIS A 114 -2.89 -3.39 1.38
N ARG A 115 -3.60 -4.46 1.66
CA ARG A 115 -4.76 -4.87 0.87
C ARG A 115 -5.96 -4.04 1.27
N ILE A 116 -6.51 -3.30 0.32
CA ILE A 116 -7.80 -2.63 0.37
C ILE A 116 -8.88 -3.70 0.22
N ASP A 117 -9.76 -3.81 1.21
CA ASP A 117 -10.92 -4.69 1.19
C ASP A 117 -12.19 -3.94 0.74
N ASN A 118 -13.23 -4.70 0.37
CA ASN A 118 -14.51 -4.15 -0.10
C ASN A 118 -15.41 -3.75 1.08
N ARG A 119 -14.98 -2.77 1.86
CA ARG A 119 -15.83 -2.15 2.88
C ARG A 119 -16.91 -1.28 2.25
N SER A 120 -18.05 -1.19 2.93
CA SER A 120 -19.23 -0.44 2.48
C SER A 120 -18.96 1.03 2.13
N VAL A 121 -17.96 1.66 2.74
CA VAL A 121 -17.55 3.04 2.44
C VAL A 121 -16.90 3.21 1.05
N LEU A 122 -16.51 2.11 0.40
CA LEU A 122 -16.01 2.06 -0.99
C LEU A 122 -17.02 1.44 -1.96
N SER A 123 -18.29 1.27 -1.56
CA SER A 123 -19.30 0.46 -2.27
C SER A 123 -19.58 0.82 -3.74
N ASN A 124 -19.21 2.02 -4.19
CA ASN A 124 -19.35 2.43 -5.59
C ASN A 124 -18.11 2.15 -6.45
N ALA A 125 -17.12 1.46 -5.91
CA ALA A 125 -15.90 1.07 -6.59
C ALA A 125 -15.77 -0.45 -6.71
N THR A 126 -15.17 -0.90 -7.80
CA THR A 126 -14.76 -2.29 -7.97
C THR A 126 -13.29 -2.44 -7.60
N ILE A 127 -13.01 -3.27 -6.60
CA ILE A 127 -11.64 -3.61 -6.22
C ILE A 127 -11.14 -4.72 -7.14
N VAL A 128 -9.97 -4.52 -7.76
CA VAL A 128 -9.36 -5.45 -8.71
C VAL A 128 -7.95 -5.84 -8.26
N ASN A 129 -7.60 -7.12 -8.39
CA ASN A 129 -6.29 -7.61 -8.02
C ASN A 129 -5.18 -6.96 -8.86
N SER A 130 -4.06 -6.65 -8.22
CA SER A 130 -2.87 -6.09 -8.85
C SER A 130 -2.37 -6.91 -10.05
N SER A 131 -2.52 -8.24 -10.05
CA SER A 131 -2.12 -9.11 -11.17
C SER A 131 -2.97 -8.90 -12.41
N ASP A 132 -4.28 -8.79 -12.25
CA ASP A 132 -5.23 -8.63 -13.35
C ASP A 132 -4.98 -7.29 -14.06
N LEU A 133 -4.78 -6.26 -13.25
CA LEU A 133 -4.46 -4.94 -13.74
C LEU A 133 -3.08 -4.91 -14.45
N LYS A 134 -2.04 -5.52 -13.86
CA LYS A 134 -0.72 -5.66 -14.49
C LYS A 134 -0.76 -6.43 -15.82
N ALA A 135 -1.61 -7.45 -15.92
CA ALA A 135 -1.80 -8.19 -17.16
C ALA A 135 -2.42 -7.30 -18.24
N ALA A 136 -3.43 -6.49 -17.89
CA ALA A 136 -4.04 -5.50 -18.79
C ALA A 136 -3.04 -4.44 -19.29
N TYR A 137 -2.00 -4.09 -18.53
CA TYR A 137 -0.93 -3.19 -19.01
C TYR A 137 -0.02 -3.81 -20.08
N ARG A 138 0.10 -5.13 -20.15
CA ARG A 138 1.13 -5.83 -20.93
C ARG A 138 0.59 -6.53 -22.18
N ASP A 139 -0.66 -6.94 -22.14
CA ASP A 139 -1.30 -7.72 -23.19
C ASP A 139 -2.53 -7.00 -23.73
N GLU A 140 -2.56 -6.77 -25.04
CA GLU A 140 -3.64 -6.04 -25.72
C GLU A 140 -4.99 -6.76 -25.61
N ASN A 141 -5.01 -8.09 -25.67
CA ASN A 141 -6.24 -8.87 -25.55
C ASN A 141 -6.76 -8.84 -24.12
N VAL A 142 -5.89 -8.94 -23.13
CA VAL A 142 -6.27 -8.79 -21.72
C VAL A 142 -6.77 -7.37 -21.44
N CYS A 143 -6.14 -6.36 -22.02
CA CYS A 143 -6.61 -4.98 -21.93
C CYS A 143 -8.02 -4.83 -22.54
N LYS A 144 -8.28 -5.39 -23.72
CA LYS A 144 -9.62 -5.39 -24.34
C LYS A 144 -10.65 -6.11 -23.47
N GLN A 145 -10.27 -7.23 -22.86
CA GLN A 145 -11.14 -7.94 -21.92
C GLN A 145 -11.41 -7.11 -20.66
N PHE A 146 -10.40 -6.40 -20.15
CA PHE A 146 -10.54 -5.48 -19.02
C PHE A 146 -11.48 -4.32 -19.36
N ASP A 147 -11.31 -3.67 -20.51
CA ASP A 147 -12.18 -2.57 -20.98
C ASP A 147 -13.62 -3.06 -21.21
N ALA A 148 -13.81 -4.25 -21.78
CA ALA A 148 -15.12 -4.86 -21.94
C ALA A 148 -15.80 -5.19 -20.60
N LYS A 149 -15.02 -5.63 -19.60
CA LYS A 149 -15.51 -5.95 -18.25
C LYS A 149 -15.81 -4.69 -17.44
N TYR A 150 -15.01 -3.64 -17.62
CA TYR A 150 -15.07 -2.37 -16.91
C TYR A 150 -15.13 -1.21 -17.91
N PRO A 151 -16.27 -1.04 -18.61
CA PRO A 151 -16.38 -0.01 -19.63
C PRO A 151 -16.24 1.38 -19.01
N LEU A 152 -15.48 2.24 -19.69
CA LEU A 152 -15.14 3.58 -19.19
C LEU A 152 -14.57 3.47 -17.76
N ALA A 153 -13.59 2.60 -17.55
CA ALA A 153 -12.97 2.47 -16.25
C ALA A 153 -12.11 3.68 -15.92
N GLN A 154 -12.33 4.28 -14.75
CA GLN A 154 -11.36 5.11 -14.09
C GLN A 154 -10.64 4.27 -13.04
N ILE A 155 -9.33 4.11 -13.20
CA ILE A 155 -8.52 3.30 -12.30
C ILE A 155 -7.86 4.21 -11.28
N VAL A 156 -7.95 3.85 -10.00
CA VAL A 156 -7.42 4.61 -8.88
C VAL A 156 -6.45 3.75 -8.08
N PHE A 157 -5.29 4.32 -7.79
CA PHE A 157 -4.25 3.72 -6.96
C PHE A 157 -4.08 4.60 -5.71
N PHE A 158 -4.23 3.99 -4.54
CA PHE A 158 -3.99 4.66 -3.27
C PHE A 158 -2.63 4.26 -2.69
N SER A 159 -1.96 5.23 -2.07
CA SER A 159 -0.97 4.97 -1.03
C SER A 159 -1.69 4.69 0.29
N ARG A 160 -0.96 4.21 1.31
CA ARG A 160 -1.46 4.21 2.69
C ARG A 160 -1.74 5.64 3.17
N VAL A 161 -2.72 5.78 4.05
CA VAL A 161 -2.98 7.04 4.77
C VAL A 161 -2.05 7.15 5.98
N GLY A 162 -1.28 8.23 6.01
CA GLY A 162 -0.65 8.70 7.23
C GLY A 162 -1.68 9.43 8.08
N LEU A 163 -1.61 9.27 9.39
CA LEU A 163 -2.46 9.98 10.35
C LEU A 163 -1.58 10.63 11.41
N ASP A 164 -1.96 11.84 11.85
CA ASP A 164 -1.32 12.41 13.03
C ASP A 164 -1.73 11.64 14.31
N SER A 165 -0.98 11.84 15.39
CA SER A 165 -1.21 11.12 16.65
C SER A 165 -2.61 11.36 17.25
N LYS A 166 -3.24 12.50 16.92
CA LYS A 166 -4.60 12.86 17.32
C LYS A 166 -5.68 12.34 16.37
N ARG A 167 -5.32 11.84 15.18
CA ARG A 167 -6.26 11.44 14.11
C ARG A 167 -7.20 12.57 13.69
N GLU A 168 -6.67 13.79 13.70
CA GLU A 168 -7.33 15.01 13.24
C GLU A 168 -6.81 15.46 11.88
N GLN A 169 -5.68 14.91 11.43
CA GLN A 169 -5.08 15.18 10.13
C GLN A 169 -4.77 13.87 9.40
N ALA A 170 -4.93 13.88 8.09
CA ALA A 170 -4.62 12.74 7.23
C ALA A 170 -3.92 13.21 5.95
N ILE A 171 -2.95 12.42 5.49
CA ILE A 171 -2.28 12.65 4.23
C ILE A 171 -2.13 11.33 3.49
N PHE A 172 -2.41 11.34 2.19
CA PHE A 172 -2.15 10.20 1.33
C PHE A 172 -1.89 10.66 -0.09
N HIS A 173 -1.32 9.77 -0.88
CA HIS A 173 -1.17 9.96 -2.31
C HIS A 173 -2.22 9.12 -3.05
N VAL A 174 -2.79 9.72 -4.09
CA VAL A 174 -3.65 9.04 -5.05
C VAL A 174 -3.21 9.30 -6.48
N ARG A 175 -3.29 8.27 -7.31
CA ARG A 175 -3.05 8.37 -8.75
C ARG A 175 -4.24 7.85 -9.50
N ASP A 176 -4.54 8.56 -10.58
CA ASP A 176 -5.58 8.18 -11.52
C ASP A 176 -4.91 7.55 -12.76
N ALA A 177 -5.51 6.53 -13.36
CA ALA A 177 -5.18 6.00 -14.68
C ALA A 177 -6.45 5.69 -15.45
N PHE A 178 -6.35 5.65 -16.77
CA PHE A 178 -7.48 5.34 -17.64
C PHE A 178 -7.07 4.31 -18.67
N VAL A 179 -8.04 3.52 -19.09
CA VAL A 179 -7.90 2.61 -20.23
C VAL A 179 -8.37 3.36 -21.46
N TYR A 180 -7.61 3.28 -22.55
CA TYR A 180 -8.10 3.73 -23.85
C TYR A 180 -7.67 2.79 -24.95
N THR A 181 -8.53 2.73 -25.97
CA THR A 181 -8.28 2.00 -27.20
C THR A 181 -8.12 3.01 -28.31
N PHE A 182 -6.92 3.12 -28.88
CA PHE A 182 -6.67 3.98 -30.03
C PHE A 182 -6.74 3.14 -31.31
N SER A 183 -7.48 3.60 -32.32
CA SER A 183 -7.54 2.94 -33.63
C SER A 183 -6.12 2.73 -34.17
N GLY A 184 -5.70 1.47 -34.26
CA GLY A 184 -4.37 1.09 -34.76
C GLY A 184 -3.22 1.09 -33.76
N ARG A 185 -3.42 1.39 -32.46
CA ARG A 185 -2.35 1.28 -31.43
C ARG A 185 -2.65 0.32 -30.28
N GLY A 186 -3.76 -0.40 -30.39
CA GLY A 186 -4.24 -1.36 -29.39
C GLY A 186 -4.85 -0.71 -28.16
N CYS A 187 -5.31 -1.54 -27.24
CA CYS A 187 -5.77 -1.13 -25.91
C CYS A 187 -4.55 -0.94 -25.00
N ARG A 188 -4.51 0.18 -24.27
CA ARG A 188 -3.48 0.47 -23.27
C ARG A 188 -4.09 1.10 -22.03
N VAL A 189 -3.45 0.84 -20.90
CA VAL A 189 -3.72 1.56 -19.65
C VAL A 189 -2.62 2.59 -19.48
N GLU A 190 -2.99 3.87 -19.34
CA GLU A 190 -2.02 4.95 -19.21
C GLU A 190 -2.05 5.59 -17.83
N ALA A 191 -0.84 5.87 -17.37
CA ALA A 191 -0.56 6.67 -16.20
C ALA A 191 -1.21 8.06 -16.30
N GLY A 192 -2.24 8.33 -15.52
CA GLY A 192 -2.66 9.71 -15.29
C GLY A 192 -1.77 10.41 -14.26
N SER A 193 -2.16 11.63 -13.88
CA SER A 193 -1.49 12.42 -12.85
C SER A 193 -1.64 11.81 -11.46
N GLY A 194 -0.64 12.03 -10.61
CA GLY A 194 -0.72 11.78 -9.17
C GLY A 194 -1.05 13.04 -8.38
N LYS A 195 -1.60 12.88 -7.17
CA LYS A 195 -1.91 13.96 -6.24
C LYS A 195 -1.61 13.53 -4.81
N MET A 196 -0.97 14.40 -4.05
CA MET A 196 -0.97 14.34 -2.58
C MET A 196 -2.22 15.04 -2.07
N VAL A 197 -2.98 14.37 -1.21
CA VAL A 197 -4.24 14.87 -0.64
C VAL A 197 -4.05 15.00 0.86
N PHE A 198 -4.30 16.21 1.37
CA PHE A 198 -4.26 16.51 2.80
C PHE A 198 -5.66 16.84 3.30
N LEU A 199 -6.04 16.21 4.41
CA LEU A 199 -7.34 16.31 5.02
C LEU A 199 -7.22 16.68 6.48
N ILE A 200 -8.23 17.40 6.96
CA ILE A 200 -8.41 17.70 8.38
C ILE A 200 -9.79 17.23 8.83
N LYS A 201 -9.91 16.88 10.10
CA LYS A 201 -11.18 16.49 10.71
C LYS A 201 -11.81 17.70 11.39
N ILE A 202 -12.99 18.11 10.93
CA ILE A 202 -13.78 19.20 11.55
C ILE A 202 -15.10 18.61 12.02
N SER A 203 -15.39 18.75 13.31
CA SER A 203 -16.61 18.21 13.94
C SER A 203 -16.83 16.72 13.64
N GLY A 204 -15.76 15.94 13.69
CA GLY A 204 -15.79 14.49 13.44
C GLY A 204 -15.82 14.06 11.97
N ARG A 205 -15.83 15.00 11.01
CA ARG A 205 -15.87 14.71 9.57
C ARG A 205 -14.56 15.09 8.89
N TRP A 206 -14.08 14.20 8.01
CA TRP A 206 -12.92 14.48 7.17
C TRP A 206 -13.28 15.47 6.06
N ILE A 207 -12.43 16.47 5.85
CA ILE A 207 -12.57 17.50 4.82
C ILE A 207 -11.22 17.64 4.11
N ILE A 208 -11.24 17.65 2.78
CA ILE A 208 -10.04 17.92 1.98
C ILE A 208 -9.65 19.37 2.15
N LYS A 209 -8.44 19.60 2.64
CA LYS A 209 -7.90 20.93 2.91
C LYS A 209 -6.99 21.41 1.80
N GLU A 210 -6.14 20.53 1.28
CA GLU A 210 -5.15 20.83 0.24
C GLU A 210 -5.02 19.65 -0.73
N LYS A 211 -4.78 19.95 -2.01
CA LYS A 211 -4.50 18.98 -3.08
C LYS A 211 -3.27 19.45 -3.83
N MET A 212 -2.25 18.61 -3.88
CA MET A 212 -0.98 18.98 -4.50
C MET A 212 -0.67 18.00 -5.63
N THR A 213 -0.69 18.47 -6.87
CA THR A 213 -0.33 17.65 -8.03
C THR A 213 1.11 17.19 -7.92
N THR A 214 1.34 15.88 -8.06
CA THR A 214 2.67 15.30 -8.17
C THR A 214 2.92 14.94 -9.63
N PHE A 215 3.99 15.46 -10.20
CA PHE A 215 4.41 15.02 -11.53
C PHE A 215 4.98 13.60 -11.45
N ILE A 216 4.57 12.78 -12.42
CA ILE A 216 5.19 11.48 -12.66
C ILE A 216 6.17 11.75 -13.81
N SER A 217 7.46 11.74 -13.49
CA SER A 217 8.53 11.75 -14.50
C SER A 217 8.61 10.40 -15.21
#